data_AF-A0A5R9QKH5-F1
#
_entry.id   AF-A0A5R9QKH5-F1
#
_cell.length_a   1.000
_cell.length_b   1.000
_cell.length_c   1.000
_cell.angle_alpha   90.00
_cell.angle_beta   90.00
_cell.angle_gamma   90.00
#
_symmetry.space_group_name_H-M   'P 1'
#
loop_
_entity.id
_entity.type
_entity.pdbx_description
1 polymer ?
#
loop_
_entity_poly.entity_id
_entity_poly.type
_entity_poly.pdbx_seq_one_letter_code
_entity_poly.pdbx_strand_id
1 'polypeptide(L)'
;KEEWRNAIQASVTPKAKVEEGMQFGYAACRVAPDGDTHLSDTLGKQVRGLSDQLYAETADTALRLLETGLATRGQVTQVTLNTVRKISTKLRGLMFLSSDVKVLTDHIEEVLASLPQAGPVSGVEYNTVVTLVSSLSDEDSIRRLVKNLNLAKGNAGAPALQVTSTAPCDADRVEPKQVQLAELFSAAASAEQEPADLLFPVDAPAPVVAEIPSPTPATSAPVEVAPQPIPQNFWF
;
A
#
# COMPACT_ATOMS: atom_id res chain seq x y z
N LYS A 1 -15.38 -12.64 -54.51
CA LYS A 1 -15.52 -12.75 -53.03
C LYS A 1 -14.78 -13.96 -52.44
N GLU A 2 -14.57 -15.05 -53.20
CA GLU A 2 -13.86 -16.25 -52.71
C GLU A 2 -12.35 -16.06 -52.52
N GLU A 3 -11.69 -15.24 -53.34
CA GLU A 3 -10.25 -14.99 -53.22
C GLU A 3 -9.85 -14.47 -51.83
N TRP A 4 -10.65 -13.56 -51.26
CA TRP A 4 -10.43 -13.01 -49.92
C TRP A 4 -10.68 -14.02 -48.81
N ARG A 5 -11.61 -14.97 -49.01
CA ARG A 5 -11.89 -16.05 -48.05
C ARG A 5 -10.70 -17.01 -47.97
N ASN A 6 -10.13 -17.38 -49.10
CA ASN A 6 -8.92 -18.20 -49.15
C ASN A 6 -7.69 -17.47 -48.60
N ALA A 7 -7.54 -16.18 -48.88
CA ALA A 7 -6.46 -15.38 -48.32
C ALA A 7 -6.53 -15.29 -46.79
N ILE A 8 -7.72 -15.11 -46.22
CA ILE A 8 -7.93 -15.08 -44.76
C ILE A 8 -7.62 -16.45 -44.14
N GLN A 9 -8.11 -17.55 -44.72
CA GLN A 9 -7.82 -18.91 -44.23
C GLN A 9 -6.33 -19.25 -44.31
N ALA A 10 -5.64 -18.83 -45.36
CA ALA A 10 -4.19 -19.04 -45.51
C ALA A 10 -3.36 -18.15 -44.57
N SER A 11 -3.91 -17.01 -44.13
CA SER A 11 -3.23 -16.09 -43.20
C SER A 11 -3.30 -16.51 -41.73
N VAL A 12 -4.13 -17.50 -41.39
CA VAL A 12 -4.21 -18.03 -40.02
C VAL A 12 -2.97 -18.88 -39.76
N THR A 13 -2.10 -18.42 -38.86
CA THR A 13 -0.94 -19.19 -38.41
C THR A 13 -1.42 -20.48 -37.74
N PRO A 14 -0.95 -21.67 -38.18
CA PRO A 14 -1.35 -22.94 -37.59
C PRO A 14 -1.05 -23.01 -36.10
N LYS A 15 -1.97 -23.58 -35.32
CA LYS A 15 -1.85 -23.70 -33.85
C LYS A 15 -0.50 -24.28 -33.42
N ALA A 16 -0.03 -25.35 -34.09
CA ALA A 16 1.24 -25.99 -33.78
C ALA A 16 2.45 -25.04 -33.88
N LYS A 17 2.42 -24.09 -34.84
CA LYS A 17 3.49 -23.11 -35.03
C LYS A 17 3.46 -22.00 -33.98
N VAL A 18 2.26 -21.66 -33.47
CA VAL A 18 2.12 -20.72 -32.35
C VAL A 18 2.55 -21.39 -31.04
N GLU A 19 2.16 -22.65 -30.84
CA GLU A 19 2.51 -23.44 -29.65
C GLU A 19 4.02 -23.62 -29.48
N GLU A 20 4.75 -23.86 -30.58
CA GLU A 20 6.22 -23.93 -30.57
C GLU A 20 6.89 -22.59 -30.22
N GLY A 21 6.29 -21.46 -30.64
CA GLY A 21 6.83 -20.12 -30.39
C GLY A 21 6.39 -19.49 -29.07
N MET A 22 5.36 -20.04 -28.41
CA MET A 22 4.69 -19.44 -27.26
C MET A 22 5.09 -20.15 -25.96
N GLN A 23 6.38 -20.06 -25.64
CA GLN A 23 6.93 -20.47 -24.34
C GLN A 23 7.14 -19.25 -23.45
N PHE A 24 6.87 -19.41 -22.15
CA PHE A 24 7.13 -18.41 -21.14
C PHE A 24 8.02 -19.02 -20.05
N GLY A 25 9.19 -18.42 -19.85
CA GLY A 25 10.04 -18.72 -18.71
C GLY A 25 9.58 -17.93 -17.49
N TYR A 26 9.36 -18.61 -16.37
CA TYR A 26 9.12 -17.97 -15.08
C TYR A 26 10.30 -18.27 -14.16
N ALA A 27 10.82 -17.24 -13.49
CA ALA A 27 11.79 -17.38 -12.42
C ALA A 27 11.16 -16.85 -11.13
N ALA A 28 11.02 -17.70 -10.12
CA ALA A 28 10.65 -17.27 -8.78
C ALA A 28 11.91 -16.81 -8.05
N CYS A 29 11.99 -15.53 -7.73
CA CYS A 29 13.08 -14.98 -6.93
C CYS A 29 12.61 -14.85 -5.47
N ARG A 30 13.30 -15.52 -4.53
CA ARG A 30 13.13 -15.26 -3.10
C ARG A 30 14.14 -14.21 -2.66
N VAL A 31 13.65 -13.06 -2.22
CA VAL A 31 14.47 -12.05 -1.56
C VAL A 31 14.65 -12.47 -0.10
N ALA A 32 15.89 -12.64 0.34
CA ALA A 32 16.25 -12.88 1.73
C ALA A 32 17.15 -11.74 2.21
N PRO A 33 17.12 -11.38 3.51
CA PRO A 33 18.09 -10.46 4.07
C PRO A 33 19.50 -11.01 3.89
N ASP A 34 20.46 -10.10 3.71
CA ASP A 34 21.87 -10.47 3.63
C ASP A 34 22.30 -11.19 4.92
N GLY A 35 23.28 -12.09 4.80
CA GLY A 35 23.78 -12.87 5.93
C GLY A 35 24.58 -12.04 6.95
N ASP A 36 24.86 -10.77 6.63
CA ASP A 36 25.54 -9.85 7.53
C ASP A 36 24.63 -9.41 8.69
N THR A 37 24.98 -9.89 9.89
CA THR A 37 24.32 -9.53 11.14
C THR A 37 24.34 -8.01 11.39
N HIS A 38 25.39 -7.29 10.97
CA HIS A 38 25.49 -5.85 11.21
C HIS A 38 24.49 -5.07 10.36
N LEU A 39 24.28 -5.49 9.11
CA LEU A 39 23.31 -4.86 8.20
C LEU A 39 21.87 -5.11 8.66
N SER A 40 21.58 -6.34 9.09
CA SER A 40 20.25 -6.70 9.62
C SER A 40 19.94 -5.98 10.95
N ASP A 41 20.92 -5.84 11.84
CA ASP A 41 20.76 -5.06 13.08
C ASP A 41 20.52 -3.57 12.80
N THR A 42 21.24 -2.99 11.84
CA THR A 42 21.09 -1.59 11.45
C THR A 42 19.69 -1.33 10.89
N LEU A 43 19.21 -2.22 10.02
CA LEU A 43 17.85 -2.15 9.48
C LEU A 43 16.81 -2.30 10.60
N GLY A 44 16.99 -3.23 11.53
CA GLY A 44 16.10 -3.40 12.68
C GLY A 44 16.01 -2.13 13.54
N LYS A 45 17.13 -1.42 13.74
CA LYS A 45 17.15 -0.12 14.43
C LYS A 45 16.41 0.96 13.64
N GLN A 46 16.58 1.02 12.33
CA GLN A 46 15.86 1.97 11.46
C GLN A 46 14.34 1.73 11.50
N VAL A 47 13.92 0.46 11.44
CA VAL A 47 12.50 0.08 11.52
C VAL A 47 11.91 0.46 12.88
N ARG A 48 12.61 0.22 13.99
CA ARG A 48 12.18 0.71 15.31
C ARG A 48 12.12 2.23 15.40
N GLY A 49 13.14 2.91 14.88
CA GLY A 49 13.18 4.38 14.85
C GLY A 49 12.01 4.97 14.06
N LEU A 50 11.56 4.31 12.98
CA LEU A 50 10.37 4.72 12.24
C LEU A 50 9.10 4.65 13.10
N SER A 51 8.97 3.59 13.92
CA SER A 51 7.82 3.47 14.83
C SER A 51 7.82 4.54 15.92
N ASP A 52 8.99 4.84 16.50
CA ASP A 52 9.14 5.87 17.52
C ASP A 52 8.83 7.26 16.93
N GLN A 53 9.33 7.55 15.73
CA GLN A 53 9.02 8.78 15.02
C GLN A 53 7.51 8.94 14.77
N LEU A 54 6.81 7.87 14.37
CA LEU A 54 5.38 7.94 14.12
C LEU A 54 4.58 8.22 15.40
N TYR A 55 4.99 7.65 16.53
CA TYR A 55 4.37 7.97 17.82
C TYR A 55 4.64 9.42 18.23
N ALA A 56 5.87 9.91 18.06
CA ALA A 56 6.22 11.30 18.37
C ALA A 56 5.42 12.31 17.52
N GLU A 57 5.29 12.08 16.21
CA GLU A 57 4.50 12.95 15.34
C GLU A 57 3.00 12.89 15.67
N THR A 58 2.51 11.72 16.09
CA THR A 58 1.11 11.54 16.54
C THR A 58 0.87 12.32 17.83
N ALA A 59 1.80 12.22 18.78
CA ALA A 59 1.77 12.93 20.05
C ALA A 59 1.76 14.45 19.85
N ASP A 60 2.65 14.99 19.01
CA ASP A 60 2.68 16.42 18.68
C ASP A 60 1.35 16.88 18.05
N THR A 61 0.80 16.09 17.13
CA THR A 61 -0.50 16.41 16.50
C THR A 61 -1.64 16.42 17.54
N ALA A 62 -1.68 15.43 18.43
CA ALA A 62 -2.70 15.33 19.47
C ALA A 62 -2.57 16.45 20.52
N LEU A 63 -1.34 16.79 20.93
CA LEU A 63 -1.06 17.88 21.84
C LEU A 63 -1.54 19.23 21.26
N ARG A 64 -1.22 19.51 19.99
CA ARG A 64 -1.72 20.71 19.29
C ARG A 64 -3.23 20.76 19.26
N LEU A 65 -3.92 19.64 19.02
CA LEU A 65 -5.39 19.58 19.06
C LEU A 65 -5.94 19.90 20.46
N LEU A 66 -5.27 19.41 21.50
CA LEU A 66 -5.65 19.63 22.88
C LEU A 66 -5.55 21.11 23.25
N GLU A 67 -4.42 21.75 22.93
CA GLU A 67 -4.15 23.16 23.24
C GLU A 67 -5.02 24.12 22.43
N THR A 68 -5.17 23.88 21.13
CA THR A 68 -5.83 24.84 20.22
C THR A 68 -7.35 24.66 20.15
N GLY A 69 -7.83 23.41 20.21
CA GLY A 69 -9.22 23.08 19.93
C GLY A 69 -10.03 22.74 21.18
N LEU A 70 -9.49 21.86 22.02
CA LEU A 70 -10.25 21.27 23.13
C LEU A 70 -10.20 22.14 24.39
N ALA A 71 -9.03 22.64 24.80
CA ALA A 71 -8.88 23.41 26.04
C ALA A 71 -9.67 24.74 26.07
N THR A 72 -9.97 25.31 24.91
CA THR A 72 -10.50 26.68 24.80
C THR A 72 -12.01 26.76 24.60
N ARG A 73 -12.66 25.72 24.05
CA ARG A 73 -14.03 25.82 23.52
C ARG A 73 -15.10 25.07 24.33
N GLY A 74 -14.72 24.09 25.16
CA GLY A 74 -15.67 23.22 25.88
C GLY A 74 -16.62 22.43 24.98
N GLN A 75 -16.30 22.36 23.69
CA GLN A 75 -17.09 21.77 22.61
C GLN A 75 -16.10 21.22 21.57
N VAL A 76 -16.36 20.03 21.04
CA VAL A 76 -15.55 19.46 19.95
C VAL A 76 -16.21 19.77 18.61
N THR A 77 -15.43 20.36 17.69
CA THR A 77 -15.87 20.58 16.32
C THR A 77 -15.62 19.36 15.44
N GLN A 78 -16.39 19.20 14.36
CA GLN A 78 -16.15 18.12 13.38
C GLN A 78 -14.77 18.22 12.71
N VAL A 79 -14.18 19.42 12.63
CA VAL A 79 -12.79 19.61 12.15
C VAL A 79 -11.80 18.92 13.08
N THR A 80 -11.97 19.09 14.40
CA THR A 80 -11.15 18.41 15.41
C THR A 80 -11.29 16.90 15.29
N LEU A 81 -12.52 16.38 15.18
CA LEU A 81 -12.76 14.94 15.01
C LEU A 81 -12.15 14.39 13.71
N ASN A 82 -12.17 15.16 12.62
CA ASN A 82 -11.48 14.80 11.39
C ASN A 82 -9.98 14.66 11.57
N THR A 83 -9.35 15.51 12.38
CA THR A 83 -7.93 15.35 12.69
C THR A 83 -7.68 14.09 13.53
N VAL A 84 -8.56 13.74 14.47
CA VAL A 84 -8.47 12.47 15.20
C VAL A 84 -8.62 11.26 14.26
N ARG A 85 -9.52 11.32 13.26
CA ARG A 85 -9.61 10.29 12.20
C ARG A 85 -8.31 10.17 11.39
N LYS A 86 -7.66 11.29 11.08
CA LYS A 86 -6.35 11.30 10.40
C LYS A 86 -5.26 10.66 11.27
N ILE A 87 -5.26 10.94 12.58
CA ILE A 87 -4.37 10.27 13.54
C ILE A 87 -4.59 8.75 13.52
N SER A 88 -5.85 8.29 13.58
CA SER A 88 -6.18 6.87 13.49
C SER A 88 -5.67 6.23 12.19
N THR A 89 -5.86 6.91 11.06
CA THR A 89 -5.38 6.45 9.74
C THR A 89 -3.85 6.36 9.70
N LYS A 90 -3.15 7.31 10.33
CA LYS A 90 -1.68 7.30 10.43
C LYS A 90 -1.18 6.14 11.29
N LEU A 91 -1.80 5.91 12.44
CA LEU A 91 -1.49 4.79 13.32
C LEU A 91 -1.79 3.43 12.66
N ARG A 92 -2.85 3.34 11.86
CA ARG A 92 -3.12 2.16 11.03
C ARG A 92 -1.97 1.86 10.05
N GLY A 93 -1.30 2.88 9.52
CA GLY A 93 -0.11 2.71 8.69
C GLY A 93 1.04 1.99 9.41
N LEU A 94 1.11 2.08 10.74
CA LEU A 94 2.12 1.40 11.55
C LEU A 94 1.81 -0.10 11.76
N MET A 95 0.61 -0.57 11.40
CA MET A 95 0.24 -1.99 11.52
C MET A 95 1.13 -2.94 10.72
N PHE A 96 1.81 -2.45 9.68
CA PHE A 96 2.82 -3.22 8.96
C PHE A 96 4.03 -3.57 9.85
N LEU A 97 4.37 -2.72 10.82
CA LEU A 97 5.51 -2.92 11.72
C LEU A 97 5.11 -3.70 12.97
N SER A 98 3.94 -3.40 13.55
CA SER A 98 3.45 -4.08 14.74
C SER A 98 1.94 -4.23 14.75
N SER A 99 1.47 -5.47 14.95
CA SER A 99 0.05 -5.80 15.05
C SER A 99 -0.61 -5.21 16.30
N ASP A 100 0.18 -4.89 17.33
CA ASP A 100 -0.31 -4.42 18.63
C ASP A 100 -1.08 -3.10 18.53
N VAL A 101 -0.72 -2.25 17.56
CA VAL A 101 -1.37 -0.96 17.31
C VAL A 101 -2.77 -1.12 16.75
N LYS A 102 -3.10 -2.27 16.15
CA LYS A 102 -4.45 -2.53 15.65
C LYS A 102 -5.50 -2.33 16.74
N VAL A 103 -5.24 -2.83 17.94
CA VAL A 103 -6.18 -2.73 19.06
C VAL A 103 -6.45 -1.27 19.43
N LEU A 104 -5.41 -0.43 19.33
CA LEU A 104 -5.50 1.01 19.61
C LEU A 104 -6.33 1.72 18.51
N THR A 105 -6.04 1.45 17.24
CA THR A 105 -6.79 2.00 16.10
C THR A 105 -8.26 1.61 16.15
N ASP A 106 -8.56 0.33 16.42
CA ASP A 106 -9.92 -0.16 16.57
C ASP A 106 -10.65 0.59 17.72
N HIS A 107 -9.98 0.81 18.85
CA HIS A 107 -10.55 1.54 19.98
C HIS A 107 -10.84 3.01 19.65
N ILE A 108 -9.92 3.69 18.93
CA ILE A 108 -10.16 5.07 18.47
C ILE A 108 -11.38 5.11 17.54
N GLU A 109 -11.50 4.17 16.60
CA GLU A 109 -12.63 4.12 15.67
C GLU A 109 -13.96 3.82 16.38
N GLU A 110 -13.97 2.92 17.36
CA GLU A 110 -15.14 2.65 18.19
C GLU A 110 -15.60 3.90 18.96
N VAL A 111 -14.66 4.62 19.58
CA VAL A 111 -14.95 5.89 20.25
C VAL A 111 -15.52 6.89 19.25
N LEU A 112 -14.90 7.05 18.07
CA LEU A 112 -15.38 7.98 17.05
C LEU A 112 -16.75 7.58 16.47
N ALA A 113 -17.07 6.29 16.39
CA ALA A 113 -18.36 5.79 15.92
C ALA A 113 -19.49 6.03 16.94
N SER A 114 -19.17 6.14 18.23
CA SER A 114 -20.14 6.47 19.28
C SER A 114 -20.56 7.95 19.29
N LEU A 115 -19.82 8.81 18.59
CA LEU A 115 -20.06 10.25 18.56
C LEU A 115 -21.12 10.65 17.51
N PRO A 116 -21.79 11.81 17.71
CA PRO A 116 -22.67 12.39 16.69
C PRO A 116 -21.93 12.61 15.35
N GLN A 117 -22.54 12.15 14.25
CA GLN A 117 -21.98 12.32 12.91
C GLN A 117 -21.98 13.78 12.43
N ALA A 118 -22.85 14.62 12.99
CA ALA A 118 -22.99 16.03 12.64
C ALA A 118 -23.18 16.90 13.89
N GLY A 119 -22.79 18.16 13.76
CA GLY A 119 -22.90 19.14 14.84
C GLY A 119 -21.73 19.14 15.82
N PRO A 120 -21.70 20.13 16.74
CA PRO A 120 -20.73 20.20 17.82
C PRO A 120 -21.02 19.13 18.88
N VAL A 121 -19.97 18.53 19.43
CA VAL A 121 -20.07 17.50 20.48
C VAL A 121 -19.75 18.14 21.84
N SER A 122 -20.63 17.94 22.83
CA SER A 122 -20.43 18.43 24.20
C SER A 122 -20.96 17.49 25.26
N GLY A 123 -20.66 17.79 26.53
CA GLY A 123 -21.10 17.00 27.66
C GLY A 123 -20.19 15.81 27.89
N VAL A 124 -20.78 14.63 27.99
CA VAL A 124 -20.06 13.39 28.31
C VAL A 124 -19.15 12.99 27.14
N GLU A 125 -19.65 13.09 25.93
CA GLU A 125 -18.94 12.76 24.69
C GLU A 125 -17.72 13.64 24.48
N TYR A 126 -17.79 14.92 24.88
CA TYR A 126 -16.63 15.81 24.90
C TYR A 126 -15.54 15.31 25.86
N ASN A 127 -15.90 14.90 27.08
CA ASN A 127 -14.92 14.35 28.02
C ASN A 127 -14.27 13.08 27.47
N THR A 128 -15.04 12.20 26.82
CA THR A 128 -14.49 11.00 26.16
C THR A 128 -13.44 11.36 25.11
N VAL A 129 -13.72 12.36 24.25
CA VAL A 129 -12.76 12.82 23.26
C VAL A 129 -11.53 13.46 23.91
N VAL A 130 -11.71 14.27 24.96
CA VAL A 130 -10.59 14.90 25.68
C VAL A 130 -9.69 13.85 26.31
N THR A 131 -10.26 12.85 26.99
CA THR A 131 -9.48 11.74 27.58
C THR A 131 -8.74 10.96 26.50
N LEU A 132 -9.41 10.67 25.38
CA LEU A 132 -8.77 9.98 24.26
C LEU A 132 -7.59 10.80 23.71
N VAL A 133 -7.82 12.06 23.33
CA VAL A 133 -6.77 12.92 22.77
C VAL A 133 -5.64 13.13 23.78
N SER A 134 -5.96 13.34 25.06
CA SER A 134 -4.95 13.48 26.12
C SER A 134 -4.10 12.22 26.28
N SER A 135 -4.67 11.02 26.12
CA SER A 135 -3.92 9.77 26.15
C SER A 135 -3.00 9.59 24.93
N LEU A 136 -3.32 10.28 23.82
CA LEU A 136 -2.54 10.30 22.59
C LEU A 136 -1.50 11.43 22.55
N SER A 137 -1.55 12.41 23.46
CA SER A 137 -0.66 13.59 23.44
C SER A 137 0.79 13.30 23.84
N ASP A 138 1.08 12.11 24.33
CA ASP A 138 2.42 11.71 24.79
C ASP A 138 2.77 10.31 24.26
N GLU A 139 4.02 10.14 23.85
CA GLU A 139 4.53 8.94 23.21
C GLU A 139 4.47 7.73 24.14
N ASP A 140 4.89 7.92 25.40
CA ASP A 140 4.85 6.86 26.39
C ASP A 140 3.42 6.52 26.81
N SER A 141 2.54 7.52 26.84
CA SER A 141 1.12 7.33 27.10
C SER A 141 0.44 6.49 26.01
N ILE A 142 0.77 6.73 24.73
CA ILE A 142 0.33 5.88 23.62
C ILE A 142 0.82 4.44 23.82
N ARG A 143 2.11 4.23 24.12
CA ARG A 143 2.67 2.89 24.36
C ARG A 143 1.99 2.17 25.52
N ARG A 144 1.75 2.87 26.63
CA ARG A 144 1.05 2.31 27.80
C ARG A 144 -0.39 1.95 27.45
N LEU A 145 -1.08 2.81 26.71
CA LEU A 145 -2.45 2.57 26.25
C LEU A 145 -2.51 1.32 25.36
N VAL A 146 -1.63 1.19 24.36
CA VAL A 146 -1.54 0.00 23.50
C VAL A 146 -1.37 -1.27 24.34
N LYS A 147 -0.43 -1.27 25.30
CA LYS A 147 -0.19 -2.43 26.18
C LYS A 147 -1.44 -2.78 26.99
N ASN A 148 -2.06 -1.78 27.62
CA ASN A 148 -3.26 -1.97 28.44
C ASN A 148 -4.45 -2.49 27.63
N LEU A 149 -4.67 -1.97 26.42
CA LEU A 149 -5.76 -2.41 25.57
C LEU A 149 -5.54 -3.84 25.05
N ASN A 150 -4.30 -4.22 24.75
CA ASN A 150 -3.97 -5.59 24.37
C ASN A 150 -4.23 -6.58 25.52
N LEU A 151 -3.85 -6.22 26.75
CA LEU A 151 -4.18 -7.00 27.94
C LEU A 151 -5.69 -7.13 28.13
N ALA A 152 -6.44 -6.02 27.98
CA ALA A 152 -7.89 -6.01 28.15
C ALA A 152 -8.62 -6.85 27.10
N LYS A 153 -8.14 -6.89 25.85
CA LYS A 153 -8.69 -7.75 24.79
C LYS A 153 -8.29 -9.22 24.92
N GLY A 154 -7.57 -9.61 25.97
CA GLY A 154 -7.09 -10.99 26.16
C GLY A 154 -5.97 -11.38 25.20
N ASN A 155 -5.40 -10.41 24.47
CA ASN A 155 -4.20 -10.60 23.67
C ASN A 155 -2.99 -10.47 24.62
N ALA A 156 -2.90 -11.39 25.57
CA ALA A 156 -1.69 -11.58 26.35
C ALA A 156 -0.61 -11.97 25.36
N GLY A 157 0.21 -10.99 24.96
CA GLY A 157 1.36 -11.23 24.12
C GLY A 157 2.16 -12.38 24.70
N ALA A 158 2.16 -13.51 23.99
CA ALA A 158 3.33 -14.37 24.02
C ALA A 158 4.53 -13.44 23.77
N PRO A 159 5.60 -13.50 24.60
CA PRO A 159 6.76 -12.67 24.38
C PRO A 159 7.17 -12.89 22.93
N ALA A 160 7.35 -11.78 22.19
CA ALA A 160 7.84 -11.82 20.82
C ALA A 160 8.95 -12.86 20.75
N LEU A 161 8.68 -13.93 19.99
CA LEU A 161 9.63 -14.99 19.73
C LEU A 161 10.95 -14.29 19.39
N GLN A 162 11.93 -14.49 20.26
CA GLN A 162 13.32 -14.34 19.85
C GLN A 162 13.42 -15.17 18.57
N VAL A 163 13.68 -14.52 17.46
CA VAL A 163 14.09 -15.21 16.25
C VAL A 163 15.48 -15.75 16.56
N THR A 164 15.54 -16.84 17.32
CA THR A 164 16.67 -17.77 17.26
C THR A 164 16.53 -18.45 15.91
N SER A 165 17.03 -17.76 14.88
CA SER A 165 17.31 -18.37 13.60
C SER A 165 18.49 -19.33 13.78
N THR A 166 18.22 -20.47 14.41
CA THR A 166 19.04 -21.67 14.31
C THR A 166 18.29 -22.67 13.46
N ALA A 167 18.11 -22.34 12.18
CA ALA A 167 18.00 -23.34 11.15
C ALA A 167 19.41 -23.50 10.55
N PRO A 168 19.99 -24.71 10.50
CA PRO A 168 21.20 -24.93 9.74
C PRO A 168 20.88 -24.67 8.28
N CYS A 169 21.60 -23.72 7.68
CA CYS A 169 21.66 -23.59 6.23
C CYS A 169 22.44 -24.78 5.69
N ASP A 170 21.79 -25.94 5.58
CA ASP A 170 22.22 -26.95 4.62
C ASP A 170 21.95 -26.36 3.23
N ALA A 171 23.04 -25.92 2.62
CA ALA A 171 23.09 -25.51 1.24
C ALA A 171 22.94 -26.75 0.36
N ASP A 172 21.72 -27.28 0.26
CA ASP A 172 21.41 -28.25 -0.78
C ASP A 172 20.96 -27.50 -2.03
N ARG A 173 21.79 -27.62 -3.05
CA ARG A 173 21.59 -27.07 -4.39
C ARG A 173 20.36 -27.72 -4.99
N VAL A 174 19.20 -27.05 -4.93
CA VAL A 174 18.02 -27.47 -5.67
C VAL A 174 18.24 -27.16 -7.15
N GLU A 175 18.72 -28.16 -7.86
CA GLU A 175 18.70 -28.20 -9.32
C GLU A 175 17.23 -28.15 -9.78
N PRO A 176 16.86 -27.28 -10.75
CA PRO A 176 15.46 -27.12 -11.13
C PRO A 176 14.96 -28.39 -11.81
N LYS A 177 14.17 -29.19 -11.10
CA LYS A 177 13.43 -30.29 -11.69
C LYS A 177 12.33 -29.69 -12.58
N GLN A 178 12.43 -29.92 -13.87
CA GLN A 178 11.42 -29.50 -14.85
C GLN A 178 10.06 -30.06 -14.43
N VAL A 179 9.12 -29.19 -14.07
CA VAL A 179 7.74 -29.56 -13.82
C VAL A 179 7.09 -29.72 -15.20
N GLN A 180 6.82 -30.97 -15.58
CA GLN A 180 6.09 -31.27 -16.81
C GLN A 180 4.65 -30.79 -16.67
N LEU A 181 4.29 -29.83 -17.51
CA LEU A 181 3.01 -29.11 -17.57
C LEU A 181 1.82 -29.99 -18.05
N ALA A 182 1.95 -31.31 -18.01
CA ALA A 182 0.96 -32.25 -18.55
C ALA A 182 -0.17 -32.56 -17.55
N GLU A 183 0.05 -32.44 -16.23
CA GLU A 183 -0.94 -32.87 -15.23
C GLU A 183 -2.02 -31.83 -14.90
N LEU A 184 -1.82 -30.55 -15.25
CA LEU A 184 -2.80 -29.49 -14.94
C LEU A 184 -4.00 -29.44 -15.89
N PHE A 185 -3.89 -30.02 -17.09
CA PHE A 185 -4.96 -29.95 -18.10
C PHE A 185 -5.95 -31.13 -18.05
N SER A 186 -5.69 -32.18 -17.27
CA SER A 186 -6.58 -33.36 -17.21
C SER A 186 -7.82 -33.15 -16.33
N ALA A 187 -7.82 -32.14 -15.44
CA ALA A 187 -8.94 -31.88 -14.54
C ALA A 187 -10.05 -30.98 -15.13
N ALA A 188 -9.83 -30.37 -16.30
CA ALA A 188 -10.77 -29.43 -16.93
C ALA A 188 -11.59 -30.03 -18.08
N ALA A 189 -11.57 -31.36 -18.26
CA ALA A 189 -12.24 -32.07 -19.37
C ALA A 189 -13.58 -32.73 -18.96
N SER A 190 -14.29 -32.18 -17.98
CA SER A 190 -15.64 -32.68 -17.60
C SER A 190 -16.54 -31.54 -17.13
N ALA A 191 -16.94 -30.68 -18.07
CA ALA A 191 -18.16 -29.87 -17.97
C ALA A 191 -18.43 -29.16 -19.33
N GLU A 192 -18.64 -29.92 -20.40
CA GLU A 192 -19.34 -29.41 -21.57
C GLU A 192 -20.83 -29.69 -21.39
N GLN A 193 -21.61 -28.63 -21.20
CA GLN A 193 -23.04 -28.66 -21.49
C GLN A 193 -23.45 -27.29 -22.04
N GLU A 194 -23.60 -27.23 -23.36
CA GLU A 194 -24.29 -26.17 -24.10
C GLU A 194 -25.75 -26.04 -23.61
N PRO A 195 -26.35 -24.83 -23.71
CA PRO A 195 -27.22 -24.64 -24.87
C PRO A 195 -27.10 -23.26 -25.54
N ALA A 196 -27.18 -23.34 -26.86
CA ALA A 196 -27.62 -22.31 -27.80
C ALA A 196 -28.71 -21.37 -27.27
N ASP A 197 -28.52 -20.06 -27.42
CA ASP A 197 -29.41 -19.17 -28.19
C ASP A 197 -28.91 -17.72 -28.18
N LEU A 198 -29.37 -16.94 -29.16
CA LEU A 198 -29.23 -15.48 -29.35
C LEU A 198 -28.10 -15.00 -30.28
N LEU A 199 -28.31 -15.30 -31.57
CA LEU A 199 -27.94 -14.44 -32.70
C LEU A 199 -28.47 -13.01 -32.52
N PHE A 200 -27.63 -11.99 -32.72
CA PHE A 200 -27.96 -10.76 -33.50
C PHE A 200 -26.67 -10.13 -34.08
N PRO A 201 -26.76 -9.39 -35.21
CA PRO A 201 -25.67 -9.24 -36.19
C PRO A 201 -24.77 -8.02 -35.94
N VAL A 202 -23.46 -8.17 -36.18
CA VAL A 202 -22.48 -7.08 -36.16
C VAL A 202 -22.51 -6.34 -37.51
N ASP A 203 -23.03 -5.11 -37.48
CA ASP A 203 -22.90 -4.10 -38.52
C ASP A 203 -21.50 -3.46 -38.46
N ALA A 204 -20.89 -3.25 -39.62
CA ALA A 204 -19.50 -2.83 -39.76
C ALA A 204 -19.38 -1.33 -40.12
N PRO A 205 -18.49 -0.55 -39.48
CA PRO A 205 -18.06 0.72 -40.03
C PRO A 205 -16.65 0.69 -40.65
N ALA A 206 -16.54 1.41 -41.78
CA ALA A 206 -15.47 1.47 -42.78
C ALA A 206 -14.14 2.13 -42.33
N PRO A 207 -13.02 1.92 -43.06
CA PRO A 207 -11.69 2.40 -42.67
C PRO A 207 -11.44 3.85 -43.10
N VAL A 208 -10.84 4.64 -42.21
CA VAL A 208 -10.29 5.98 -42.52
C VAL A 208 -8.78 5.90 -42.59
N VAL A 209 -8.26 6.24 -43.77
CA VAL A 209 -6.83 6.39 -44.12
C VAL A 209 -6.31 7.69 -43.52
N ALA A 210 -5.14 7.66 -42.86
CA ALA A 210 -4.39 8.86 -42.53
C ALA A 210 -2.93 8.70 -42.98
N GLU A 211 -2.55 9.66 -43.81
CA GLU A 211 -1.36 9.76 -44.66
C GLU A 211 -0.16 10.33 -43.90
N ILE A 212 1.03 9.80 -44.16
CA ILE A 212 2.32 10.32 -43.66
C ILE A 212 2.82 11.38 -44.65
N PRO A 213 3.38 12.51 -44.17
CA PRO A 213 4.61 12.97 -44.81
C PRO A 213 5.75 13.33 -43.82
N SER A 214 6.88 12.68 -44.11
CA SER A 214 8.32 12.99 -44.08
C SER A 214 8.92 14.25 -43.39
N PRO A 215 10.25 14.23 -43.10
CA PRO A 215 10.91 15.10 -42.12
C PRO A 215 11.83 16.22 -42.69
N THR A 216 12.33 17.09 -41.77
CA THR A 216 13.55 17.97 -41.80
C THR A 216 13.38 19.39 -42.40
N PRO A 217 14.23 20.44 -42.12
CA PRO A 217 15.20 20.73 -41.02
C PRO A 217 15.11 22.16 -40.34
N ALA A 218 15.78 22.26 -39.18
CA ALA A 218 16.64 23.35 -38.64
C ALA A 218 16.16 24.80 -38.31
N THR A 219 16.79 25.30 -37.22
CA THR A 219 17.01 26.69 -36.76
C THR A 219 15.86 27.30 -35.91
N SER A 220 16.06 27.85 -34.71
CA SER A 220 17.12 28.75 -34.23
C SER A 220 17.11 28.97 -32.69
N ALA A 221 18.33 29.04 -32.14
CA ALA A 221 18.84 29.84 -31.01
C ALA A 221 18.54 29.49 -29.52
N PRO A 222 19.56 29.66 -28.62
CA PRO A 222 19.52 29.31 -27.21
C PRO A 222 19.10 30.49 -26.31
N VAL A 223 18.34 30.20 -25.26
CA VAL A 223 17.91 31.20 -24.27
C VAL A 223 18.99 31.34 -23.20
N GLU A 224 19.69 32.47 -23.24
CA GLU A 224 20.73 32.89 -22.31
C GLU A 224 20.10 33.28 -20.96
N VAL A 225 20.44 32.52 -19.91
CA VAL A 225 20.00 32.79 -18.53
C VAL A 225 21.03 33.69 -17.86
N ALA A 226 20.66 34.95 -17.63
CA ALA A 226 21.47 35.90 -16.88
C ALA A 226 21.51 35.55 -15.37
N PRO A 227 22.67 35.59 -14.71
CA PRO A 227 22.80 35.33 -13.28
C PRO A 227 22.34 36.51 -12.42
N GLN A 228 21.46 36.26 -11.46
CA GLN A 228 21.00 37.22 -10.46
C GLN A 228 22.11 37.53 -9.43
N PRO A 229 22.30 38.79 -8.99
CA PRO A 229 23.32 39.15 -8.00
C PRO A 229 22.92 38.72 -6.57
N ILE A 230 23.89 38.15 -5.87
CA ILE A 230 23.81 37.76 -4.45
C ILE A 230 23.79 39.03 -3.59
N PRO A 231 22.88 39.18 -2.60
CA PRO A 231 22.92 40.32 -1.69
C PRO A 231 24.16 40.22 -0.78
N GLN A 232 25.10 41.13 -0.98
CA GLN A 232 26.17 41.41 -0.04
C GLN A 232 25.56 42.15 1.16
N ASN A 233 25.49 41.49 2.32
CA ASN A 233 25.56 42.06 3.68
C ASN A 233 25.14 41.02 4.73
N PHE A 234 26.06 40.13 5.12
CA PHE A 234 25.93 39.34 6.35
C PHE A 234 27.32 39.08 6.94
N TRP A 235 27.88 40.09 7.57
CA TRP A 235 28.94 39.97 8.59
C TRP A 235 28.75 41.11 9.59
N PHE A 236 28.10 40.82 10.72
CA PHE A 236 28.35 41.36 12.07
C PHE A 236 27.75 40.39 13.09
#